data_AF-A0A847DNN9-F1
#
_entry.id   AF-A0A847DNN9-F1
#
_cell.length_a   1.000
_cell.length_b   1.000
_cell.length_c   1.000
_cell.angle_alpha   90.00
_cell.angle_beta   90.00
_cell.angle_gamma   90.00
#
_symmetry.space_group_name_H-M   'P 1'
#
loop_
_entity.id
_entity.type
_entity.pdbx_description
1 polymer ?
#
loop_
_entity_poly.entity_id
_entity_poly.type
_entity_poly.pdbx_seq_one_letter_code
_entity_poly.pdbx_strand_id
1 'polypeptide(L)'
;MFSKLKLFLSTCLLFLLSATTVAAEPTAIIDIDMDNPTTSTIRPVWTQTNIWDIGQMPQDRKTTIIREIILMTATGGRPTNNMATILPDGSLKCDFTSLTLALDRALNLKLIPTIVLGNTPDCLSTSTEIREFEVNTLPPTKTELYSQYIEELFKCLAERYGKLRVLSWHYRLMTEPDNSSWWTGNGMKGYCELYDLTVAAARRALPDIVIDGGNYMNCGKLKGTSWVEAWPRWIASNESKTSAALPHKIASISFSGYCHISPKHSASQIGLDPRNLKSIMDTLKTCTEKHISYPLRYYIAEGQQLYDENQKYLWLGDGTEKGAAWNAAMIKQAHDTGLDRNVQWGWGGLADSNLQSPVHHTLQMFEAMLGDHILPLNIQTQNTTDSLYLDAIATTANDGTIRIIAFSYDWAVRDNPEQTPVTINLSTHKDSTKYAVEQWRIDREHSNFMTQWIKDSANLKMVDRGCNSGSHYDLDVRHTLDDEGLKVWNSNIEKYRAMDDLELMEPSQTVETKDGKLSLSLSLPSNSVAQFVIRPLN
;
A
#
# COMPACT_ATOMS: atom_id res chain seq x y z
N MET A 1 68.93 -3.01 41.07
CA MET A 1 67.81 -2.29 40.43
C MET A 1 66.50 -2.86 40.98
N PHE A 2 65.67 -1.97 41.52
CA PHE A 2 64.34 -2.13 42.12
C PHE A 2 63.41 -3.17 41.45
N SER A 3 62.38 -3.78 42.04
CA SER A 3 61.91 -4.03 43.42
C SER A 3 60.60 -4.83 43.32
N LYS A 4 60.43 -5.86 44.17
CA LYS A 4 59.19 -6.43 44.76
C LYS A 4 57.86 -6.43 43.96
N LEU A 5 57.21 -7.60 43.86
CA LEU A 5 55.75 -7.69 43.93
C LEU A 5 55.32 -8.78 44.91
N LYS A 6 54.67 -8.35 46.01
CA LYS A 6 53.95 -9.17 46.97
C LYS A 6 52.48 -9.21 46.57
N LEU A 7 51.92 -10.41 46.71
CA LEU A 7 50.52 -10.77 46.91
C LEU A 7 49.69 -9.73 47.68
N PHE A 8 48.41 -9.53 47.33
CA PHE A 8 47.31 -9.47 48.31
C PHE A 8 45.92 -9.61 47.64
N LEU A 9 45.09 -10.49 48.23
CA LEU A 9 43.65 -10.62 48.01
C LEU A 9 42.91 -9.30 48.32
N SER A 10 41.81 -9.02 47.61
CA SER A 10 40.71 -8.25 48.21
C SER A 10 39.36 -8.59 47.58
N THR A 11 38.55 -9.29 48.38
CA THR A 11 37.16 -9.00 48.75
C THR A 11 36.18 -8.47 47.69
N CYS A 12 35.19 -9.31 47.37
CA CYS A 12 33.91 -8.94 46.75
C CYS A 12 33.16 -7.92 47.63
N LEU A 13 32.92 -6.72 47.11
CA LEU A 13 31.94 -5.78 47.66
C LEU A 13 30.67 -5.88 46.79
N LEU A 14 29.59 -6.43 47.35
CA LEU A 14 28.24 -6.17 46.88
C LEU A 14 27.93 -4.69 47.18
N PHE A 15 27.84 -3.87 46.14
CA PHE A 15 27.14 -2.59 46.22
C PHE A 15 25.67 -2.82 45.84
N LEU A 16 24.82 -2.94 46.85
CA LEU A 16 23.39 -2.66 46.73
C LEU A 16 23.22 -1.14 46.59
N LEU A 17 23.35 -0.64 45.36
CA LEU A 17 22.83 0.68 45.01
C LEU A 17 21.34 0.51 44.73
N SER A 18 20.51 0.80 45.73
CA SER A 18 19.09 1.12 45.54
C SER A 18 19.00 2.46 44.82
N ALA A 19 19.28 2.46 43.52
CA ALA A 19 18.84 3.54 42.65
C ALA A 19 17.35 3.33 42.47
N THR A 20 16.53 4.08 43.23
CA THR A 20 15.19 4.44 42.76
C THR A 20 15.40 5.30 41.53
N THR A 21 15.67 4.68 40.38
CA THR A 21 15.46 5.31 39.09
C THR A 21 13.98 5.62 39.08
N VAL A 22 13.64 6.90 39.25
CA VAL A 22 12.33 7.40 38.84
C VAL A 22 12.19 6.93 37.39
N ALA A 23 11.31 5.96 37.15
CA ALA A 23 11.02 5.50 35.80
C ALA A 23 10.67 6.76 35.02
N ALA A 24 11.41 7.04 33.93
CA ALA A 24 11.10 8.17 33.08
C ALA A 24 9.61 8.10 32.72
N GLU A 25 8.88 9.20 32.87
CA GLU A 25 7.47 9.22 32.52
C GLU A 25 7.31 8.74 31.06
N PRO A 26 6.33 7.89 30.76
CA PRO A 26 6.15 7.39 29.41
C PRO A 26 5.88 8.56 28.46
N THR A 27 6.45 8.51 27.26
CA THR A 27 6.15 9.45 26.18
C THR A 27 4.75 9.19 25.63
N ALA A 28 4.29 7.94 25.66
CA ALA A 28 2.93 7.58 25.28
C ALA A 28 2.28 6.57 26.24
N ILE A 29 0.98 6.75 26.51
CA ILE A 29 0.14 5.81 27.24
C ILE A 29 -0.99 5.37 26.29
N ILE A 30 -1.12 4.07 26.09
CA ILE A 30 -2.15 3.45 25.24
C ILE A 30 -3.07 2.65 26.15
N ASP A 31 -4.30 3.11 26.32
CA ASP A 31 -5.32 2.44 27.11
C ASP A 31 -6.27 1.68 26.18
N ILE A 32 -6.43 0.38 26.40
CA ILE A 32 -7.26 -0.52 25.59
C ILE A 32 -8.31 -1.18 26.50
N ASP A 33 -9.54 -1.21 26.02
CA ASP A 33 -10.66 -1.92 26.66
C ASP A 33 -10.80 -3.32 26.03
N MET A 34 -10.50 -4.37 26.80
CA MET A 34 -10.53 -5.75 26.30
C MET A 34 -11.94 -6.34 26.24
N ASP A 35 -12.91 -5.74 26.91
CA ASP A 35 -14.24 -6.33 27.09
C ASP A 35 -15.29 -5.80 26.14
N ASN A 36 -14.98 -4.69 25.45
CA ASN A 36 -15.91 -4.01 24.57
C ASN A 36 -15.45 -4.02 23.11
N PRO A 37 -15.20 -5.18 22.48
CA PRO A 37 -14.83 -5.24 21.07
C PRO A 37 -15.89 -4.57 20.21
N THR A 38 -15.45 -3.80 19.23
CA THR A 38 -16.32 -3.15 18.27
C THR A 38 -16.93 -4.19 17.30
N THR A 39 -18.02 -3.82 16.64
CA THR A 39 -18.60 -4.63 15.56
C THR A 39 -17.72 -4.68 14.31
N SER A 40 -16.74 -3.79 14.21
CA SER A 40 -15.81 -3.72 13.08
C SER A 40 -14.69 -4.74 13.25
N THR A 41 -14.30 -5.35 12.14
CA THR A 41 -13.19 -6.29 12.08
C THR A 41 -12.05 -5.76 11.22
N ILE A 42 -10.86 -6.32 11.38
CA ILE A 42 -9.75 -6.04 10.46
C ILE A 42 -10.07 -6.61 9.08
N ARG A 43 -10.13 -5.69 8.11
CA ARG A 43 -10.34 -5.92 6.68
C ARG A 43 -9.01 -5.87 5.91
N PRO A 44 -8.84 -6.67 4.84
CA PRO A 44 -7.58 -6.77 4.10
C PRO A 44 -7.36 -5.63 3.09
N VAL A 45 -7.12 -4.42 3.58
CA VAL A 45 -7.00 -3.22 2.73
C VAL A 45 -5.68 -3.14 1.92
N TRP A 46 -4.70 -4.01 2.17
CA TRP A 46 -3.33 -3.98 1.59
C TRP A 46 -3.06 -5.11 0.59
N THR A 47 -4.09 -5.79 0.08
CA THR A 47 -3.92 -7.09 -0.61
C THR A 47 -3.83 -6.98 -2.13
N GLN A 48 -3.51 -5.78 -2.63
CA GLN A 48 -3.47 -5.45 -4.03
C GLN A 48 -2.13 -4.84 -4.41
N THR A 49 -1.65 -5.16 -5.61
CA THR A 49 -0.47 -4.54 -6.18
C THR A 49 -0.68 -4.24 -7.67
N ASN A 50 0.03 -3.24 -8.16
CA ASN A 50 0.03 -2.87 -9.58
C ASN A 50 1.18 -3.59 -10.31
N ILE A 51 0.94 -3.94 -11.57
CA ILE A 51 2.01 -4.16 -12.56
C ILE A 51 1.88 -3.16 -13.69
N TRP A 52 3.03 -2.64 -14.12
CA TRP A 52 3.10 -1.53 -15.07
C TRP A 52 2.65 -1.92 -16.48
N ASP A 53 3.00 -3.14 -16.89
CA ASP A 53 2.69 -3.73 -18.18
C ASP A 53 2.29 -5.20 -18.00
N ILE A 54 1.36 -5.68 -18.83
CA ILE A 54 0.85 -7.06 -18.77
C ILE A 54 1.94 -8.13 -19.01
N GLY A 55 3.02 -7.77 -19.70
CA GLY A 55 4.20 -8.61 -19.91
C GLY A 55 5.00 -8.84 -18.63
N GLN A 56 4.83 -8.00 -17.60
CA GLN A 56 5.47 -8.14 -16.29
C GLN A 56 4.72 -9.09 -15.35
N MET A 57 3.63 -9.71 -15.81
CA MET A 57 2.88 -10.66 -15.01
C MET A 57 3.82 -11.79 -14.50
N PRO A 58 3.95 -11.97 -13.17
CA PRO A 58 4.89 -12.91 -12.59
C PRO A 58 4.60 -14.37 -13.00
N GLN A 59 5.63 -15.19 -13.00
CA GLN A 59 5.52 -16.63 -13.28
C GLN A 59 5.06 -17.43 -12.07
N ASP A 60 5.38 -16.96 -10.87
CA ASP A 60 5.13 -17.61 -9.59
C ASP A 60 4.52 -16.65 -8.56
N ARG A 61 3.76 -17.21 -7.61
CA ARG A 61 3.11 -16.43 -6.56
C ARG A 61 4.15 -16.13 -5.47
N LYS A 62 4.56 -14.87 -5.38
CA LYS A 62 5.59 -14.40 -4.43
C LYS A 62 5.14 -14.37 -2.98
N THR A 63 3.84 -14.18 -2.74
CA THR A 63 3.27 -14.07 -1.39
C THR A 63 1.78 -14.44 -1.41
N THR A 64 1.28 -14.94 -0.28
CA THR A 64 -0.15 -15.21 -0.06
C THR A 64 -0.93 -13.96 0.36
N ILE A 65 -0.22 -12.91 0.81
CA ILE A 65 -0.79 -11.63 1.24
C ILE A 65 -1.51 -10.93 0.08
N ILE A 66 -0.86 -10.89 -1.09
CA ILE A 66 -1.46 -10.31 -2.29
C ILE A 66 -2.48 -11.30 -2.88
N ARG A 67 -3.67 -10.79 -3.12
CA ARG A 67 -4.87 -11.52 -3.56
C ARG A 67 -5.45 -10.93 -4.84
N GLU A 68 -5.17 -9.67 -5.15
CA GLU A 68 -5.57 -9.03 -6.40
C GLU A 68 -4.37 -8.41 -7.11
N ILE A 69 -4.40 -8.44 -8.44
CA ILE A 69 -3.38 -7.85 -9.31
C ILE A 69 -4.03 -6.81 -10.22
N ILE A 70 -3.48 -5.60 -10.23
CA ILE A 70 -3.97 -4.53 -11.08
C ILE A 70 -3.09 -4.44 -12.31
N LEU A 71 -3.69 -4.71 -13.46
CA LEU A 71 -3.06 -4.67 -14.77
C LEU A 71 -3.19 -3.25 -15.30
N MET A 72 -2.14 -2.44 -15.18
CA MET A 72 -2.16 -1.08 -15.72
C MET A 72 -2.11 -1.11 -17.23
N THR A 73 -2.82 -0.17 -17.87
CA THR A 73 -2.87 -0.03 -19.33
C THR A 73 -3.18 -1.35 -20.05
N ALA A 74 -4.02 -2.19 -19.44
CA ALA A 74 -4.15 -3.59 -19.79
C ALA A 74 -4.67 -3.83 -21.21
N THR A 75 -5.36 -2.85 -21.78
CA THR A 75 -6.07 -3.00 -23.05
C THR A 75 -5.47 -2.15 -24.16
N GLY A 76 -4.19 -1.75 -24.02
CA GLY A 76 -3.42 -1.18 -25.12
C GLY A 76 -2.87 0.20 -24.86
N GLY A 77 -2.52 0.87 -25.96
CA GLY A 77 -1.88 2.17 -25.94
C GLY A 77 -0.41 2.13 -25.50
N ARG A 78 0.24 0.95 -25.49
CA ARG A 78 1.70 0.83 -25.47
C ARG A 78 2.19 0.07 -26.70
N PRO A 79 3.45 0.27 -27.11
CA PRO A 79 4.07 -0.56 -28.14
C PRO A 79 4.07 -2.06 -27.81
N THR A 80 4.19 -2.41 -26.52
CA THR A 80 4.25 -3.78 -26.01
C THR A 80 2.90 -4.52 -26.01
N ASN A 81 1.78 -3.80 -26.07
CA ASN A 81 0.45 -4.38 -25.90
C ASN A 81 -0.60 -3.77 -26.84
N ASN A 82 -0.21 -3.35 -28.04
CA ASN A 82 -1.15 -2.82 -29.03
C ASN A 82 -1.98 -3.95 -29.68
N MET A 83 -3.23 -4.10 -29.24
CA MET A 83 -4.12 -5.23 -29.58
C MET A 83 -5.09 -4.93 -30.73
N ALA A 84 -4.91 -3.83 -31.45
CA ALA A 84 -5.80 -3.39 -32.52
C ALA A 84 -5.02 -3.07 -33.80
N THR A 85 -5.54 -3.50 -34.95
CA THR A 85 -5.00 -3.16 -36.27
C THR A 85 -6.15 -2.86 -37.22
N ILE A 86 -6.05 -1.74 -37.95
CA ILE A 86 -6.98 -1.45 -39.04
C ILE A 86 -6.40 -2.07 -40.31
N LEU A 87 -7.17 -2.97 -40.92
CA LEU A 87 -6.79 -3.67 -42.16
C LEU A 87 -6.92 -2.73 -43.39
N PRO A 88 -6.32 -3.08 -44.54
CA PRO A 88 -6.39 -2.26 -45.74
C PRO A 88 -7.81 -1.96 -46.25
N ASP A 89 -8.78 -2.81 -45.91
CA ASP A 89 -10.20 -2.62 -46.24
C ASP A 89 -10.95 -1.70 -45.24
N GLY A 90 -10.24 -1.18 -44.23
CA GLY A 90 -10.78 -0.32 -43.18
C GLY A 90 -11.40 -1.07 -42.00
N SER A 91 -11.47 -2.40 -42.03
CA SER A 91 -12.01 -3.20 -40.93
C SER A 91 -11.04 -3.30 -39.75
N LEU A 92 -11.59 -3.48 -38.55
CA LEU A 92 -10.80 -3.66 -37.33
C LEU A 92 -10.47 -5.14 -37.11
N LYS A 93 -9.19 -5.45 -36.94
CA LYS A 93 -8.71 -6.71 -36.40
C LYS A 93 -8.24 -6.51 -34.96
N CYS A 94 -8.73 -7.35 -34.05
CA CYS A 94 -8.30 -7.36 -32.65
C CYS A 94 -7.47 -8.62 -32.35
N ASP A 95 -6.43 -8.48 -31.54
CA ASP A 95 -5.63 -9.61 -31.02
C ASP A 95 -5.39 -9.45 -29.51
N PHE A 96 -6.22 -10.14 -28.72
CA PHE A 96 -6.17 -10.11 -27.25
C PHE A 96 -5.30 -11.23 -26.65
N THR A 97 -4.43 -11.87 -27.45
CA THR A 97 -3.63 -13.01 -26.99
C THR A 97 -2.73 -12.65 -25.82
N SER A 98 -2.04 -11.51 -25.87
CA SER A 98 -1.17 -11.07 -24.77
C SER A 98 -1.93 -10.80 -23.47
N LEU A 99 -3.09 -10.14 -23.55
CA LEU A 99 -3.96 -9.91 -22.40
C LEU A 99 -4.47 -11.21 -21.79
N THR A 100 -5.00 -12.11 -22.62
CA THR A 100 -5.54 -13.39 -22.13
C THR A 100 -4.46 -14.27 -21.54
N LEU A 101 -3.23 -14.26 -22.06
CA LEU A 101 -2.09 -14.94 -21.42
C LEU A 101 -1.76 -14.37 -20.03
N ALA A 102 -1.76 -13.04 -19.88
CA ALA A 102 -1.53 -12.41 -18.58
C ALA A 102 -2.65 -12.72 -17.57
N LEU A 103 -3.92 -12.69 -18.02
CA LEU A 103 -5.08 -13.05 -17.20
C LEU A 103 -5.05 -14.52 -16.80
N ASP A 104 -4.73 -15.44 -17.72
CA ASP A 104 -4.58 -16.86 -17.41
C ASP A 104 -3.53 -17.09 -16.33
N ARG A 105 -2.38 -16.39 -16.42
CA ARG A 105 -1.34 -16.43 -15.39
C ARG A 105 -1.86 -15.92 -14.05
N ALA A 106 -2.54 -14.77 -14.02
CA ALA A 106 -3.14 -14.24 -12.79
C ALA A 106 -4.08 -15.26 -12.12
N LEU A 107 -4.98 -15.85 -12.90
CA LEU A 107 -5.92 -16.85 -12.40
C LEU A 107 -5.24 -18.15 -11.95
N ASN A 108 -4.18 -18.59 -12.64
CA ASN A 108 -3.37 -19.73 -12.22
C ASN A 108 -2.66 -19.48 -10.90
N LEU A 109 -2.21 -18.24 -10.66
CA LEU A 109 -1.64 -17.78 -9.39
C LEU A 109 -2.71 -17.50 -8.31
N LYS A 110 -3.99 -17.76 -8.59
CA LYS A 110 -5.13 -17.50 -7.68
C LYS A 110 -5.31 -16.03 -7.33
N LEU A 111 -4.92 -15.14 -8.24
CA LEU A 111 -5.10 -13.71 -8.12
C LEU A 111 -6.38 -13.28 -8.83
N ILE A 112 -7.08 -12.29 -8.26
CA ILE A 112 -8.22 -11.64 -8.88
C ILE A 112 -7.70 -10.47 -9.72
N PRO A 113 -7.96 -10.41 -11.04
CA PRO A 113 -7.50 -9.31 -11.86
C PRO A 113 -8.38 -8.06 -11.67
N THR A 114 -7.73 -6.91 -11.59
CA THR A 114 -8.31 -5.60 -11.89
C THR A 114 -7.76 -5.15 -13.24
N ILE A 115 -8.64 -4.85 -14.19
CA ILE A 115 -8.26 -4.47 -15.56
C ILE A 115 -8.42 -2.96 -15.71
N VAL A 116 -7.30 -2.24 -15.86
CA VAL A 116 -7.33 -0.82 -16.21
C VAL A 116 -7.46 -0.70 -17.74
N LEU A 117 -8.66 -0.35 -18.20
CA LEU A 117 -8.98 -0.10 -19.60
C LEU A 117 -8.28 1.19 -20.07
N GLY A 118 -7.73 1.15 -21.28
CA GLY A 118 -6.81 2.16 -21.79
C GLY A 118 -5.38 1.63 -21.82
N ASN A 119 -4.41 2.39 -22.32
CA ASN A 119 -4.58 3.62 -23.09
C ASN A 119 -5.12 3.32 -24.51
N THR A 120 -5.37 4.35 -25.31
CA THR A 120 -5.94 4.18 -26.66
C THR A 120 -4.97 3.41 -27.56
N PRO A 121 -5.38 2.28 -28.19
CA PRO A 121 -4.56 1.64 -29.21
C PRO A 121 -4.20 2.60 -30.34
N ASP A 122 -2.93 2.61 -30.76
CA ASP A 122 -2.37 3.65 -31.63
C ASP A 122 -3.12 3.86 -32.95
N CYS A 123 -3.64 2.77 -33.54
CA CYS A 123 -4.36 2.85 -34.81
C CYS A 123 -5.73 3.53 -34.68
N LEU A 124 -6.23 3.75 -33.45
CA LEU A 124 -7.54 4.33 -33.15
C LEU A 124 -7.49 5.83 -32.80
N SER A 125 -6.30 6.40 -32.61
CA SER A 125 -6.08 7.84 -32.47
C SER A 125 -5.66 8.48 -33.81
N THR A 126 -5.63 9.82 -33.87
CA THR A 126 -5.19 10.60 -35.05
C THR A 126 -3.72 10.37 -35.39
N SER A 127 -2.91 10.12 -34.38
CA SER A 127 -1.49 9.81 -34.43
C SER A 127 -1.13 9.01 -33.18
N THR A 128 0.12 8.61 -33.04
CA THR A 128 0.63 8.07 -31.78
C THR A 128 1.40 9.17 -31.06
N GLU A 129 1.05 9.44 -29.81
CA GLU A 129 1.86 10.29 -28.93
C GLU A 129 2.27 9.51 -27.69
N ILE A 130 3.37 8.76 -27.81
CA ILE A 130 4.00 8.08 -26.68
C ILE A 130 4.75 9.13 -25.83
N ARG A 131 4.32 9.33 -24.59
CA ARG A 131 4.91 10.31 -23.66
C ARG A 131 5.68 9.65 -22.50
N GLU A 132 5.83 10.38 -21.39
CA GLU A 132 6.61 10.08 -20.19
C GLU A 132 6.49 8.62 -19.70
N PHE A 133 5.30 8.04 -19.78
CA PHE A 133 5.03 6.69 -19.29
C PHE A 133 4.99 5.63 -20.39
N GLU A 134 5.52 5.89 -21.58
CA GLU A 134 5.50 4.99 -22.74
C GLU A 134 4.09 4.56 -23.19
N VAL A 135 3.12 5.46 -23.01
CA VAL A 135 1.71 5.27 -23.38
C VAL A 135 1.24 6.31 -24.37
N ASN A 136 0.30 5.94 -25.24
CA ASN A 136 -0.46 6.84 -26.10
C ASN A 136 -1.46 7.65 -25.27
N THR A 137 -1.19 8.94 -25.07
CA THR A 137 -2.04 9.79 -24.21
C THR A 137 -3.27 10.36 -24.94
N LEU A 138 -3.37 10.17 -26.26
CA LEU A 138 -4.44 10.73 -27.07
C LEU A 138 -5.76 9.96 -26.90
N PRO A 139 -6.92 10.65 -26.94
CA PRO A 139 -8.21 9.98 -27.00
C PRO A 139 -8.39 9.27 -28.36
N PRO A 140 -9.28 8.26 -28.44
CA PRO A 140 -9.65 7.66 -29.72
C PRO A 140 -10.38 8.69 -30.57
N THR A 141 -9.96 8.84 -31.83
CA THR A 141 -10.63 9.70 -32.82
C THR A 141 -11.47 8.91 -33.80
N LYS A 142 -11.24 7.59 -33.89
CA LYS A 142 -12.05 6.62 -34.65
C LYS A 142 -13.04 5.97 -33.68
N THR A 143 -14.06 6.72 -33.25
CA THR A 143 -14.97 6.37 -32.15
C THR A 143 -15.77 5.09 -32.39
N GLU A 144 -16.17 4.81 -33.62
CA GLU A 144 -16.91 3.60 -34.00
C GLU A 144 -16.01 2.37 -33.89
N LEU A 145 -14.77 2.46 -34.39
CA LEU A 145 -13.80 1.37 -34.29
C LEU A 145 -13.34 1.16 -32.84
N TYR A 146 -13.21 2.21 -32.04
CA TYR A 146 -12.94 2.08 -30.61
C TYR A 146 -14.11 1.39 -29.88
N SER A 147 -15.35 1.73 -30.22
CA SER A 147 -16.53 1.04 -29.68
C SER A 147 -16.57 -0.43 -30.06
N GLN A 148 -16.21 -0.76 -31.31
CA GLN A 148 -16.09 -2.14 -31.75
C GLN A 148 -14.97 -2.87 -30.98
N TYR A 149 -13.81 -2.23 -30.80
CA TYR A 149 -12.68 -2.78 -30.06
C TYR A 149 -13.06 -3.18 -28.62
N ILE A 150 -13.73 -2.28 -27.89
CA ILE A 150 -14.17 -2.55 -26.50
C ILE A 150 -15.23 -3.66 -26.46
N GLU A 151 -16.17 -3.68 -27.40
CA GLU A 151 -17.16 -4.74 -27.47
C GLU A 151 -16.52 -6.12 -27.74
N GLU A 152 -15.60 -6.20 -28.70
CA GLU A 152 -14.86 -7.42 -29.01
C GLU A 152 -13.96 -7.88 -27.86
N LEU A 153 -13.35 -6.94 -27.12
CA LEU A 153 -12.61 -7.24 -25.90
C LEU A 153 -13.50 -7.99 -24.89
N PHE A 154 -14.66 -7.43 -24.54
CA PHE A 154 -15.52 -8.04 -23.53
C PHE A 154 -16.20 -9.33 -24.03
N LYS A 155 -16.47 -9.48 -25.33
CA LYS A 155 -16.87 -10.77 -25.93
C LYS A 155 -15.77 -11.81 -25.75
N CYS A 156 -14.54 -11.49 -26.12
CA CYS A 156 -13.38 -12.38 -25.97
C CYS A 156 -13.21 -12.84 -24.52
N LEU A 157 -13.27 -11.92 -23.55
CA LEU A 157 -13.19 -12.25 -22.13
C LEU A 157 -14.36 -13.15 -21.69
N ALA A 158 -15.59 -12.82 -22.09
CA ALA A 158 -16.79 -13.57 -21.75
C ALA A 158 -16.77 -15.00 -22.31
N GLU A 159 -16.32 -15.16 -23.56
CA GLU A 159 -16.17 -16.45 -24.23
C GLU A 159 -15.09 -17.30 -23.57
N ARG A 160 -13.95 -16.71 -23.20
CA ARG A 160 -12.82 -17.44 -22.61
C ARG A 160 -13.04 -17.82 -21.16
N TYR A 161 -13.60 -16.93 -20.35
CA TYR A 161 -13.63 -17.08 -18.88
C TYR A 161 -15.03 -17.31 -18.31
N GLY A 162 -16.07 -17.14 -19.13
CA GLY A 162 -17.47 -17.19 -18.71
C GLY A 162 -17.96 -15.87 -18.11
N LYS A 163 -19.18 -15.48 -18.49
CA LYS A 163 -19.79 -14.18 -18.13
C LYS A 163 -19.74 -13.86 -16.64
N LEU A 164 -20.17 -14.79 -15.77
CA LEU A 164 -20.22 -14.56 -14.33
C LEU A 164 -18.84 -14.27 -13.72
N ARG A 165 -17.79 -14.92 -14.23
CA ARG A 165 -16.43 -14.68 -13.76
C ARG A 165 -15.94 -13.30 -14.19
N VAL A 166 -16.16 -12.93 -15.45
CA VAL A 166 -15.79 -11.60 -15.97
C VAL A 166 -16.53 -10.50 -15.21
N LEU A 167 -17.83 -10.67 -14.94
CA LEU A 167 -18.61 -9.73 -14.12
C LEU A 167 -18.14 -9.62 -12.66
N SER A 168 -17.39 -10.60 -12.15
CA SER A 168 -16.85 -10.58 -10.78
C SER A 168 -15.50 -9.84 -10.65
N TRP A 169 -14.86 -9.49 -11.77
CA TRP A 169 -13.61 -8.74 -11.77
C TRP A 169 -13.83 -7.23 -11.64
N HIS A 170 -12.75 -6.51 -11.37
CA HIS A 170 -12.77 -5.06 -11.28
C HIS A 170 -12.27 -4.42 -12.57
N TYR A 171 -12.91 -3.32 -12.97
CA TYR A 171 -12.57 -2.59 -14.18
C TYR A 171 -12.48 -1.11 -13.87
N ARG A 172 -11.48 -0.45 -14.43
CA ARG A 172 -11.29 0.98 -14.28
C ARG A 172 -10.92 1.60 -15.62
N LEU A 173 -11.49 2.75 -15.97
CA LEU A 173 -11.18 3.42 -17.23
C LEU A 173 -10.10 4.51 -17.05
N MET A 174 -8.96 4.30 -17.69
CA MET A 174 -7.75 5.13 -17.68
C MET A 174 -7.09 5.22 -16.30
N THR A 175 -5.79 5.52 -16.30
CA THR A 175 -5.02 5.97 -15.13
C THR A 175 -4.98 7.49 -15.13
N GLU A 176 -5.18 8.12 -13.96
CA GLU A 176 -5.04 9.58 -13.77
C GLU A 176 -5.53 10.42 -14.95
N PRO A 177 -6.82 10.34 -15.34
CA PRO A 177 -7.33 11.11 -16.47
C PRO A 177 -7.29 12.63 -16.23
N ASP A 178 -7.05 13.07 -15.00
CA ASP A 178 -6.77 14.46 -14.62
C ASP A 178 -5.29 14.87 -14.79
N ASN A 179 -4.41 13.95 -15.19
CA ASN A 179 -2.99 14.14 -15.43
C ASN A 179 -2.67 14.05 -16.93
N SER A 180 -2.11 15.13 -17.50
CA SER A 180 -1.74 15.19 -18.93
C SER A 180 -0.63 14.21 -19.33
N SER A 181 0.17 13.71 -18.38
CA SER A 181 1.15 12.66 -18.67
C SER A 181 0.49 11.31 -18.99
N TRP A 182 -0.76 11.10 -18.57
CA TRP A 182 -1.54 9.90 -18.86
C TRP A 182 -2.59 10.09 -19.96
N TRP A 183 -3.20 11.29 -20.04
CA TRP A 183 -4.32 11.51 -20.95
C TRP A 183 -4.51 12.99 -21.34
N THR A 184 -4.72 13.27 -22.63
CA THR A 184 -4.81 14.63 -23.18
C THR A 184 -6.16 14.96 -23.84
N GLY A 185 -7.21 14.18 -23.58
CA GLY A 185 -8.48 14.22 -24.31
C GLY A 185 -9.51 15.28 -23.87
N ASN A 186 -9.11 16.54 -23.69
CA ASN A 186 -10.01 17.68 -23.36
C ASN A 186 -10.61 17.67 -21.93
N GLY A 187 -9.88 17.17 -20.94
CA GLY A 187 -10.26 17.25 -19.53
C GLY A 187 -11.57 16.51 -19.20
N MET A 188 -12.28 16.95 -18.15
CA MET A 188 -13.46 16.23 -17.64
C MET A 188 -14.49 15.88 -18.72
N LYS A 189 -14.80 16.82 -19.63
CA LYS A 189 -15.81 16.61 -20.67
C LYS A 189 -15.45 15.45 -21.59
N GLY A 190 -14.23 15.43 -22.13
CA GLY A 190 -13.83 14.35 -23.03
C GLY A 190 -13.66 13.02 -22.31
N TYR A 191 -13.36 13.04 -21.01
CA TYR A 191 -13.31 11.83 -20.21
C TYR A 191 -14.71 11.23 -20.01
N CYS A 192 -15.71 12.06 -19.72
CA CYS A 192 -17.12 11.67 -19.69
C CYS A 192 -17.56 11.05 -21.02
N GLU A 193 -17.20 11.67 -22.16
CA GLU A 193 -17.52 11.14 -23.49
C GLU A 193 -16.84 9.78 -23.76
N LEU A 194 -15.57 9.63 -23.38
CA LEU A 194 -14.84 8.37 -23.50
C LEU A 194 -15.45 7.27 -22.60
N TYR A 195 -15.82 7.62 -21.38
CA TYR A 195 -16.46 6.70 -20.45
C TYR A 195 -17.82 6.23 -20.96
N ASP A 196 -18.65 7.16 -21.44
CA ASP A 196 -19.95 6.84 -22.03
C ASP A 196 -19.82 5.87 -23.22
N LEU A 197 -18.86 6.14 -24.11
CA LEU A 197 -18.54 5.29 -25.25
C LEU A 197 -18.10 3.88 -24.82
N THR A 198 -17.22 3.81 -23.82
CA THR A 198 -16.63 2.57 -23.31
C THR A 198 -17.69 1.71 -22.63
N VAL A 199 -18.49 2.27 -21.73
CA VAL A 199 -19.53 1.55 -20.99
C VAL A 199 -20.62 1.06 -21.94
N ALA A 200 -21.05 1.90 -22.90
CA ALA A 200 -22.00 1.48 -23.93
C ALA A 200 -21.50 0.26 -24.71
N ALA A 201 -20.23 0.29 -25.14
CA ALA A 201 -19.62 -0.81 -25.89
C ALA A 201 -19.47 -2.08 -25.06
N ALA A 202 -18.97 -1.97 -23.83
CA ALA A 202 -18.82 -3.09 -22.93
C ALA A 202 -20.18 -3.77 -22.65
N ARG A 203 -21.23 -2.97 -22.46
CA ARG A 203 -22.60 -3.47 -22.19
C ARG A 203 -23.27 -4.16 -23.36
N ARG A 204 -22.88 -3.88 -24.61
CA ARG A 204 -23.34 -4.66 -25.76
C ARG A 204 -22.84 -6.11 -25.71
N ALA A 205 -21.67 -6.34 -25.12
CA ALA A 205 -21.13 -7.69 -24.89
C ALA A 205 -21.61 -8.31 -23.56
N LEU A 206 -21.62 -7.52 -22.48
CA LEU A 206 -21.96 -7.91 -21.12
C LEU A 206 -22.84 -6.85 -20.44
N PRO A 207 -24.18 -6.95 -20.54
CA PRO A 207 -25.10 -5.91 -20.09
C PRO A 207 -24.94 -5.46 -18.63
N ASP A 208 -24.53 -6.36 -17.73
CA ASP A 208 -24.40 -6.09 -16.29
C ASP A 208 -23.00 -5.61 -15.87
N ILE A 209 -22.09 -5.35 -16.83
CA ILE A 209 -20.72 -4.92 -16.52
C ILE A 209 -20.70 -3.57 -15.81
N VAL A 210 -19.86 -3.46 -14.78
CA VAL A 210 -19.58 -2.24 -14.03
C VAL A 210 -18.14 -1.84 -14.28
N ILE A 211 -17.93 -0.58 -14.66
CA ILE A 211 -16.60 -0.01 -14.93
C ILE A 211 -16.47 1.25 -14.09
N ASP A 212 -15.46 1.30 -13.23
CA ASP A 212 -15.18 2.46 -12.38
C ASP A 212 -14.39 3.55 -13.14
N GLY A 213 -14.44 4.78 -12.62
CA GLY A 213 -13.64 5.88 -13.12
C GLY A 213 -12.16 5.74 -12.75
N GLY A 214 -11.29 6.32 -13.57
CA GLY A 214 -9.85 6.39 -13.34
C GLY A 214 -9.50 7.06 -12.02
N ASN A 215 -8.40 6.65 -11.42
CA ASN A 215 -7.92 7.21 -10.17
C ASN A 215 -7.52 8.67 -10.37
N TYR A 216 -7.89 9.57 -9.46
CA TYR A 216 -7.49 10.97 -9.54
C TYR A 216 -6.07 11.17 -9.02
N MET A 217 -5.24 11.91 -9.75
CA MET A 217 -3.90 12.27 -9.31
C MET A 217 -3.96 13.24 -8.12
N ASN A 218 -4.93 14.16 -8.02
CA ASN A 218 -4.89 15.21 -6.99
C ASN A 218 -6.22 15.40 -6.23
N CYS A 219 -6.38 14.71 -5.11
CA CYS A 219 -7.59 14.76 -4.29
C CYS A 219 -7.66 15.93 -3.28
N GLY A 220 -6.62 16.77 -3.16
CA GLY A 220 -6.52 17.74 -2.05
C GLY A 220 -6.13 19.17 -2.41
N LYS A 221 -5.70 19.50 -3.64
CA LYS A 221 -5.16 20.84 -3.98
C LYS A 221 -5.72 21.53 -5.22
N LEU A 222 -6.91 21.16 -5.70
CA LEU A 222 -7.45 21.77 -6.91
C LEU A 222 -8.36 22.97 -6.59
N LYS A 223 -7.80 24.19 -6.70
CA LYS A 223 -8.59 25.41 -6.88
C LYS A 223 -9.24 25.36 -8.27
N GLY A 224 -10.56 25.12 -8.33
CA GLY A 224 -11.39 25.17 -9.54
C GLY A 224 -11.78 23.78 -10.07
N THR A 225 -13.09 23.50 -10.09
CA THR A 225 -13.74 22.26 -10.57
C THR A 225 -12.94 20.98 -10.28
N SER A 226 -12.84 20.59 -9.01
CA SER A 226 -12.20 19.33 -8.64
C SER A 226 -12.90 18.17 -9.37
N TRP A 227 -12.12 17.29 -10.00
CA TRP A 227 -12.66 16.08 -10.62
C TRP A 227 -13.47 15.24 -9.62
N VAL A 228 -13.05 15.30 -8.35
CA VAL A 228 -13.72 14.72 -7.18
C VAL A 228 -15.19 15.14 -7.02
N GLU A 229 -15.60 16.35 -7.43
CA GLU A 229 -17.02 16.76 -7.40
C GLU A 229 -17.69 16.65 -8.77
N ALA A 230 -16.99 17.04 -9.84
CA ALA A 230 -17.57 17.07 -11.18
C ALA A 230 -17.89 15.67 -11.71
N TRP A 231 -17.05 14.67 -11.44
CA TRP A 231 -17.26 13.31 -11.93
C TRP A 231 -18.46 12.62 -11.27
N PRO A 232 -18.59 12.56 -9.93
CA PRO A 232 -19.78 11.97 -9.30
C PRO A 232 -21.08 12.66 -9.70
N ARG A 233 -21.04 13.99 -9.92
CA ARG A 233 -22.18 14.74 -10.43
C ARG A 233 -22.60 14.30 -11.83
N TRP A 234 -21.65 14.12 -12.74
CA TRP A 234 -21.94 13.65 -14.09
C TRP A 234 -22.49 12.22 -14.09
N ILE A 235 -21.90 11.32 -13.29
CA ILE A 235 -22.44 9.97 -13.08
C ILE A 235 -23.91 10.04 -12.61
N ALA A 236 -24.21 10.93 -11.67
CA ALA A 236 -25.56 11.09 -11.13
C ALA A 236 -26.54 11.74 -12.12
N SER A 237 -26.08 12.63 -13.01
CA SER A 237 -26.95 13.29 -13.99
C SER A 237 -27.54 12.31 -15.00
N ASN A 238 -26.89 11.16 -15.21
CA ASN A 238 -27.25 10.17 -16.24
C ASN A 238 -27.40 10.82 -17.63
N GLU A 239 -26.58 11.83 -17.91
CA GLU A 239 -26.49 12.44 -19.24
C GLU A 239 -25.56 11.59 -20.12
N SER A 240 -26.11 11.00 -21.17
CA SER A 240 -25.37 10.11 -22.07
C SER A 240 -25.70 10.38 -23.54
N LYS A 241 -24.72 10.15 -24.43
CA LYS A 241 -24.92 10.13 -25.89
C LYS A 241 -25.47 8.80 -26.38
N THR A 242 -25.50 7.76 -25.54
CA THR A 242 -25.91 6.40 -25.89
C THR A 242 -26.77 5.76 -24.80
N SER A 243 -27.99 5.34 -25.12
CA SER A 243 -28.88 4.69 -24.15
C SER A 243 -28.29 3.42 -23.52
N ALA A 244 -27.40 2.71 -24.21
CA ALA A 244 -26.73 1.51 -23.69
C ALA A 244 -25.76 1.80 -22.53
N ALA A 245 -25.28 3.05 -22.39
CA ALA A 245 -24.42 3.44 -21.28
C ALA A 245 -25.19 3.80 -20.01
N LEU A 246 -26.51 3.97 -20.10
CA LEU A 246 -27.35 4.33 -18.97
C LEU A 246 -27.91 3.09 -18.24
N PRO A 247 -28.05 3.16 -16.90
CA PRO A 247 -27.51 4.21 -16.03
C PRO A 247 -25.99 4.11 -15.91
N HIS A 248 -25.32 5.24 -15.71
CA HIS A 248 -23.90 5.23 -15.32
C HIS A 248 -23.83 4.74 -13.87
N LYS A 249 -23.38 3.51 -13.67
CA LYS A 249 -23.24 2.90 -12.35
C LYS A 249 -21.78 2.54 -12.12
N ILE A 250 -21.22 3.07 -11.04
CA ILE A 250 -19.89 2.77 -10.52
C ILE A 250 -20.00 2.03 -9.19
N ALA A 251 -18.97 1.28 -8.83
CA ALA A 251 -18.82 0.60 -7.54
C ALA A 251 -17.79 1.30 -6.63
N SER A 252 -16.90 2.12 -7.19
CA SER A 252 -15.85 2.78 -6.42
C SER A 252 -15.42 4.15 -6.96
N ILE A 253 -14.78 4.92 -6.09
CA ILE A 253 -13.99 6.12 -6.40
C ILE A 253 -12.56 5.85 -5.98
N SER A 254 -11.60 6.23 -6.84
CA SER A 254 -10.20 5.95 -6.57
C SER A 254 -9.29 7.16 -6.80
N PHE A 255 -8.13 7.14 -6.15
CA PHE A 255 -7.13 8.20 -6.22
C PHE A 255 -5.71 7.69 -6.04
N SER A 256 -4.73 8.52 -6.39
CA SER A 256 -3.32 8.28 -6.15
C SER A 256 -2.90 8.80 -4.78
N GLY A 257 -2.13 7.99 -4.05
CA GLY A 257 -1.79 8.18 -2.65
C GLY A 257 -0.29 8.14 -2.36
N TYR A 258 0.49 9.03 -2.99
CA TYR A 258 1.93 9.13 -2.79
C TYR A 258 2.28 10.07 -1.62
N CYS A 259 3.30 9.67 -0.86
CA CYS A 259 4.01 10.47 0.13
C CYS A 259 5.37 10.88 -0.42
N HIS A 260 5.71 12.16 -0.41
CA HIS A 260 7.02 12.63 -0.87
C HIS A 260 7.77 13.19 0.34
N ILE A 261 8.76 12.45 0.87
CA ILE A 261 9.56 12.85 2.03
C ILE A 261 10.58 13.90 1.58
N SER A 262 10.09 15.06 1.14
CA SER A 262 10.92 16.07 0.50
C SER A 262 10.34 17.47 0.74
N PRO A 263 11.15 18.45 1.16
CA PRO A 263 10.71 19.83 1.24
C PRO A 263 10.22 20.38 -0.11
N LYS A 264 10.84 19.95 -1.23
CA LYS A 264 10.48 20.39 -2.59
C LYS A 264 9.14 19.84 -3.07
N HIS A 265 8.73 18.68 -2.54
CA HIS A 265 7.55 17.97 -2.98
C HIS A 265 6.53 17.67 -1.86
N SER A 266 6.71 18.29 -0.68
CA SER A 266 5.90 18.14 0.55
C SER A 266 4.40 18.44 0.37
N ALA A 267 4.00 18.88 -0.81
CA ALA A 267 2.67 19.27 -1.20
C ALA A 267 1.85 18.17 -1.93
N SER A 268 2.38 16.97 -2.15
CA SER A 268 1.74 15.93 -2.96
C SER A 268 0.62 15.18 -2.23
N GLN A 269 -0.39 14.75 -2.98
CA GLN A 269 -1.43 13.75 -2.63
C GLN A 269 -1.71 13.54 -1.13
N ILE A 270 -1.11 12.53 -0.48
CA ILE A 270 -1.31 12.25 0.96
C ILE A 270 -0.44 13.16 1.83
N GLY A 271 0.67 13.65 1.31
CA GLY A 271 1.65 14.45 2.03
C GLY A 271 2.55 13.59 2.90
N LEU A 272 3.21 14.23 3.87
CA LEU A 272 4.19 13.58 4.76
C LEU A 272 3.55 12.75 5.88
N ASP A 273 2.32 13.12 6.26
CA ASP A 273 1.61 12.59 7.41
C ASP A 273 0.45 11.70 6.95
N PRO A 274 0.49 10.38 7.20
CA PRO A 274 -0.61 9.46 6.90
C PRO A 274 -1.98 9.91 7.44
N ARG A 275 -2.03 10.68 8.54
CA ARG A 275 -3.28 11.22 9.11
C ARG A 275 -4.03 12.17 8.18
N ASN A 276 -3.35 12.73 7.18
CA ASN A 276 -3.98 13.55 6.14
C ASN A 276 -5.04 12.77 5.33
N LEU A 277 -4.95 11.44 5.30
CA LEU A 277 -5.95 10.57 4.65
C LEU A 277 -7.36 10.87 5.17
N LYS A 278 -7.53 11.24 6.44
CA LYS A 278 -8.84 11.61 6.98
C LYS A 278 -9.48 12.76 6.21
N SER A 279 -8.75 13.85 6.00
CA SER A 279 -9.27 15.02 5.29
C SER A 279 -9.58 14.74 3.82
N ILE A 280 -8.77 13.88 3.18
CA ILE A 280 -8.99 13.42 1.81
C ILE A 280 -10.28 12.61 1.74
N MET A 281 -10.45 11.64 2.65
CA MET A 281 -11.64 10.79 2.71
C MET A 281 -12.91 11.58 3.04
N ASP A 282 -12.84 12.53 3.97
CA ASP A 282 -13.96 13.42 4.30
C ASP A 282 -14.38 14.23 3.06
N THR A 283 -13.42 14.73 2.28
CA THR A 283 -13.66 15.46 1.03
C THR A 283 -14.30 14.55 -0.03
N LEU A 284 -13.74 13.37 -0.27
CA LEU A 284 -14.26 12.39 -1.22
C LEU A 284 -15.70 12.00 -0.89
N LYS A 285 -15.98 11.65 0.36
CA LYS A 285 -17.33 11.30 0.84
C LYS A 285 -18.29 12.45 0.66
N THR A 286 -17.94 13.66 1.12
CA THR A 286 -18.78 14.86 0.97
C THR A 286 -19.13 15.13 -0.50
N CYS A 287 -18.17 15.05 -1.41
CA CYS A 287 -18.39 15.31 -2.83
C CYS A 287 -19.22 14.21 -3.52
N THR A 288 -19.06 12.96 -3.10
CA THR A 288 -19.73 11.81 -3.73
C THR A 288 -21.15 11.61 -3.20
N GLU A 289 -21.35 11.64 -1.89
CA GLU A 289 -22.65 11.42 -1.22
C GLU A 289 -23.67 12.53 -1.54
N LYS A 290 -23.20 13.72 -1.93
CA LYS A 290 -24.05 14.81 -2.45
C LYS A 290 -24.80 14.42 -3.74
N HIS A 291 -24.23 13.50 -4.53
CA HIS A 291 -24.70 13.19 -5.87
C HIS A 291 -25.11 11.72 -6.03
N ILE A 292 -24.46 10.80 -5.32
CA ILE A 292 -24.65 9.35 -5.44
C ILE A 292 -25.29 8.82 -4.15
N SER A 293 -26.47 8.23 -4.28
CA SER A 293 -27.32 7.80 -3.15
C SER A 293 -27.12 6.34 -2.71
N TYR A 294 -26.23 5.60 -3.37
CA TYR A 294 -25.90 4.21 -3.06
C TYR A 294 -24.45 4.12 -2.55
N PRO A 295 -24.11 3.11 -1.73
CA PRO A 295 -22.78 3.03 -1.12
C PRO A 295 -21.69 2.88 -2.18
N LEU A 296 -20.63 3.68 -2.03
CA LEU A 296 -19.40 3.59 -2.82
C LEU A 296 -18.26 3.08 -1.95
N ARG A 297 -17.32 2.39 -2.60
CA ARG A 297 -16.02 2.07 -2.01
C ARG A 297 -14.98 3.12 -2.39
N TYR A 298 -13.99 3.33 -1.53
CA TYR A 298 -12.93 4.32 -1.75
C TYR A 298 -11.57 3.65 -1.76
N TYR A 299 -10.79 3.90 -2.80
CA TYR A 299 -9.50 3.24 -3.03
C TYR A 299 -8.36 4.25 -3.22
N ILE A 300 -7.23 4.00 -2.57
CA ILE A 300 -5.94 4.40 -3.14
C ILE A 300 -5.62 3.34 -4.20
N ALA A 301 -5.61 3.73 -5.48
CA ALA A 301 -5.37 2.82 -6.60
C ALA A 301 -3.88 2.65 -6.93
N GLU A 302 -3.05 3.58 -6.47
CA GLU A 302 -1.60 3.53 -6.52
C GLU A 302 -1.05 4.47 -5.45
N GLY A 303 0.05 4.11 -4.81
CA GLY A 303 0.61 4.89 -3.71
C GLY A 303 1.86 4.25 -3.13
N GLN A 304 2.67 5.04 -2.43
CA GLN A 304 3.85 4.67 -1.62
C GLN A 304 4.58 5.94 -1.16
N GLN A 305 5.64 5.78 -0.37
CA GLN A 305 6.68 6.79 -0.27
C GLN A 305 7.47 6.86 -1.59
N LEU A 306 7.34 7.97 -2.32
CA LEU A 306 7.88 8.12 -3.67
C LEU A 306 9.28 8.75 -3.70
N TYR A 307 9.57 9.59 -2.71
CA TYR A 307 10.87 10.23 -2.55
C TYR A 307 11.32 10.08 -1.10
N ASP A 308 12.61 9.78 -0.94
CA ASP A 308 13.28 9.81 0.36
C ASP A 308 13.71 11.24 0.74
N GLU A 309 14.21 11.39 1.96
CA GLU A 309 14.68 12.65 2.53
C GLU A 309 15.81 13.32 1.72
N ASN A 310 16.55 12.53 0.93
CA ASN A 310 17.65 12.97 0.08
C ASN A 310 17.21 13.32 -1.35
N GLN A 311 15.90 13.41 -1.59
CA GLN A 311 15.32 13.70 -2.92
C GLN A 311 15.56 12.60 -3.95
N LYS A 312 15.83 11.37 -3.49
CA LYS A 312 15.98 10.23 -4.38
C LYS A 312 14.67 9.49 -4.52
N TYR A 313 14.39 9.06 -5.75
CA TYR A 313 13.16 8.35 -6.06
C TYR A 313 13.20 6.92 -5.53
N LEU A 314 12.06 6.46 -5.04
CA LEU A 314 11.78 5.11 -4.57
C LEU A 314 10.79 4.45 -5.53
N TRP A 315 11.25 3.44 -6.28
CA TRP A 315 10.49 2.74 -7.31
C TRP A 315 9.36 1.88 -6.74
N LEU A 316 9.61 1.11 -5.67
CA LEU A 316 8.59 0.31 -4.99
C LEU A 316 8.33 0.76 -3.54
N GLY A 317 8.75 1.99 -3.22
CA GLY A 317 8.66 2.55 -1.87
C GLY A 317 9.90 2.31 -1.03
N ASP A 318 9.85 2.77 0.21
CA ASP A 318 10.91 2.58 1.20
C ASP A 318 10.86 1.14 1.73
N GLY A 319 11.96 0.41 1.61
CA GLY A 319 12.10 -0.97 2.06
C GLY A 319 12.58 -1.12 3.51
N THR A 320 12.90 -0.03 4.21
CA THR A 320 13.48 -0.10 5.57
C THR A 320 12.38 -0.02 6.65
N GLU A 321 12.79 0.06 7.92
CA GLU A 321 11.93 0.31 9.08
C GLU A 321 11.04 1.55 8.93
N LYS A 322 11.47 2.55 8.15
CA LYS A 322 10.65 3.73 7.85
C LYS A 322 9.46 3.40 6.94
N GLY A 323 9.68 2.59 5.91
CA GLY A 323 8.61 2.06 5.07
C GLY A 323 7.66 1.13 5.83
N ALA A 324 8.19 0.33 6.75
CA ALA A 324 7.39 -0.51 7.65
C ALA A 324 6.47 0.33 8.54
N ALA A 325 7.02 1.33 9.24
CA ALA A 325 6.25 2.22 10.09
C ALA A 325 5.22 3.05 9.32
N TRP A 326 5.57 3.54 8.11
CA TRP A 326 4.62 4.23 7.23
C TRP A 326 3.45 3.32 6.81
N ASN A 327 3.73 2.06 6.47
CA ASN A 327 2.68 1.10 6.12
C ASN A 327 1.77 0.77 7.31
N ALA A 328 2.32 0.63 8.51
CA ALA A 328 1.52 0.45 9.73
C ALA A 328 0.58 1.65 9.96
N ALA A 329 1.11 2.88 9.81
CA ALA A 329 0.35 4.11 9.90
C ALA A 329 -0.75 4.21 8.82
N MET A 330 -0.43 3.88 7.57
CA MET A 330 -1.38 3.92 6.46
C MET A 330 -2.51 2.90 6.62
N ILE A 331 -2.21 1.66 7.04
CA ILE A 331 -3.24 0.64 7.28
C ILE A 331 -4.14 1.04 8.46
N LYS A 332 -3.57 1.59 9.54
CA LYS A 332 -4.36 2.15 10.64
C LYS A 332 -5.30 3.25 10.16
N GLN A 333 -4.78 4.23 9.42
CA GLN A 333 -5.58 5.33 8.87
C GLN A 333 -6.64 4.83 7.87
N ALA A 334 -6.37 3.77 7.11
CA ALA A 334 -7.35 3.15 6.24
C ALA A 334 -8.54 2.58 7.04
N HIS A 335 -8.30 1.93 8.19
CA HIS A 335 -9.36 1.47 9.08
C HIS A 335 -10.14 2.63 9.71
N ASP A 336 -9.45 3.65 10.22
CA ASP A 336 -10.07 4.80 10.89
C ASP A 336 -10.97 5.61 9.96
N THR A 337 -10.59 5.72 8.69
CA THR A 337 -11.29 6.53 7.69
C THR A 337 -12.30 5.73 6.86
N GLY A 338 -12.30 4.40 6.98
CA GLY A 338 -13.13 3.50 6.19
C GLY A 338 -12.67 3.33 4.73
N LEU A 339 -11.40 3.56 4.43
CA LEU A 339 -10.81 3.24 3.13
C LEU A 339 -10.90 1.72 2.88
N ASP A 340 -11.21 1.32 1.65
CA ASP A 340 -11.44 -0.08 1.30
C ASP A 340 -10.22 -0.76 0.66
N ARG A 341 -9.35 0.03 0.00
CA ARG A 341 -8.09 -0.45 -0.60
C ARG A 341 -7.00 0.62 -0.47
N ASN A 342 -5.83 0.18 -0.05
CA ASN A 342 -4.59 0.91 -0.01
C ASN A 342 -3.56 0.18 -0.89
N VAL A 343 -3.60 0.45 -2.19
CA VAL A 343 -2.70 -0.20 -3.15
C VAL A 343 -1.30 0.41 -3.04
N GLN A 344 -0.30 -0.45 -2.83
CA GLN A 344 1.10 -0.10 -2.97
C GLN A 344 1.71 -0.77 -4.22
N TRP A 345 2.71 -0.14 -4.83
CA TRP A 345 3.55 -0.84 -5.80
C TRP A 345 4.43 -1.89 -5.12
N GLY A 346 4.61 -3.02 -5.80
CA GLY A 346 5.39 -4.13 -5.27
C GLY A 346 4.60 -5.07 -4.36
N TRP A 347 5.21 -6.20 -4.02
CA TRP A 347 4.57 -7.31 -3.32
C TRP A 347 4.85 -7.31 -1.80
N GLY A 348 5.37 -6.21 -1.27
CA GLY A 348 5.93 -6.13 0.09
C GLY A 348 7.27 -6.86 0.26
N GLY A 349 7.66 -7.78 -0.64
CA GLY A 349 9.01 -8.36 -0.73
C GLY A 349 9.81 -7.76 -1.89
N LEU A 350 11.14 -7.88 -1.85
CA LEU A 350 12.02 -7.46 -2.95
C LEU A 350 11.64 -8.23 -4.23
N ALA A 351 11.28 -7.48 -5.28
CA ALA A 351 10.54 -7.96 -6.46
C ALA A 351 11.11 -9.23 -7.14
N ASP A 352 12.42 -9.47 -7.01
CA ASP A 352 13.12 -10.56 -7.69
C ASP A 352 13.77 -11.61 -6.76
N SER A 353 13.90 -11.37 -5.45
CA SER A 353 14.75 -12.20 -4.57
C SER A 353 14.00 -13.06 -3.55
N ASN A 354 12.68 -12.90 -3.44
CA ASN A 354 11.83 -13.50 -2.41
C ASN A 354 12.29 -13.18 -0.97
N LEU A 355 13.08 -12.12 -0.77
CA LEU A 355 13.45 -11.66 0.57
C LEU A 355 12.26 -10.94 1.21
N GLN A 356 12.05 -11.19 2.50
CA GLN A 356 11.01 -10.54 3.28
C GLN A 356 11.51 -9.21 3.83
N SER A 357 10.93 -8.10 3.36
CA SER A 357 11.32 -6.77 3.83
C SER A 357 10.64 -6.44 5.18
N PRO A 358 11.14 -5.43 5.91
CA PRO A 358 10.39 -4.76 6.98
C PRO A 358 8.92 -4.46 6.63
N VAL A 359 8.63 -4.05 5.38
CA VAL A 359 7.26 -3.83 4.91
C VAL A 359 6.49 -5.15 4.86
N HIS A 360 7.09 -6.23 4.34
CA HIS A 360 6.47 -7.56 4.33
C HIS A 360 6.07 -8.00 5.74
N HIS A 361 6.95 -7.85 6.71
CA HIS A 361 6.69 -8.22 8.10
C HIS A 361 5.56 -7.41 8.72
N THR A 362 5.47 -6.11 8.39
CA THR A 362 4.32 -5.28 8.80
C THR A 362 3.03 -5.87 8.25
N LEU A 363 3.00 -6.25 6.97
CA LEU A 363 1.82 -6.88 6.37
C LEU A 363 1.52 -8.24 7.01
N GLN A 364 2.53 -9.05 7.34
CA GLN A 364 2.34 -10.32 8.07
C GLN A 364 1.70 -10.11 9.44
N MET A 365 2.11 -9.09 10.19
CA MET A 365 1.51 -8.74 11.48
C MET A 365 0.01 -8.43 11.33
N PHE A 366 -0.38 -7.67 10.29
CA PHE A 366 -1.78 -7.37 10.01
C PHE A 366 -2.57 -8.58 9.47
N GLU A 367 -1.94 -9.45 8.68
CA GLU A 367 -2.56 -10.71 8.22
C GLU A 367 -2.96 -11.60 9.41
N ALA A 368 -2.15 -11.63 10.47
CA ALA A 368 -2.45 -12.36 11.69
C ALA A 368 -3.67 -11.82 12.46
N MET A 369 -4.09 -10.57 12.18
CA MET A 369 -5.27 -9.94 12.79
C MET A 369 -6.55 -10.05 11.93
N LEU A 370 -6.48 -10.63 10.73
CA LEU A 370 -7.62 -10.64 9.81
C LEU A 370 -8.85 -11.31 10.39
N GLY A 371 -9.97 -10.59 10.34
CA GLY A 371 -11.24 -11.05 10.89
C GLY A 371 -11.37 -10.90 12.41
N ASP A 372 -10.30 -10.53 13.13
CA ASP A 372 -10.42 -10.16 14.54
C ASP A 372 -11.27 -8.90 14.70
N HIS A 373 -11.95 -8.79 15.83
CA HIS A 373 -12.71 -7.60 16.20
C HIS A 373 -11.78 -6.52 16.75
N ILE A 374 -11.94 -5.28 16.28
CA ILE A 374 -11.14 -4.14 16.76
C ILE A 374 -11.55 -3.81 18.20
N LEU A 375 -10.58 -3.65 19.08
CA LEU A 375 -10.77 -3.19 20.45
C LEU A 375 -10.70 -1.65 20.51
N PRO A 376 -11.58 -1.00 21.29
CA PRO A 376 -11.47 0.43 21.55
C PRO A 376 -10.15 0.74 22.24
N LEU A 377 -9.48 1.78 21.77
CA LEU A 377 -8.24 2.27 22.36
C LEU A 377 -8.23 3.79 22.41
N ASN A 378 -7.55 4.33 23.41
CA ASN A 378 -7.22 5.74 23.53
C ASN A 378 -5.71 5.87 23.72
N ILE A 379 -5.10 6.85 23.04
CA ILE A 379 -3.69 7.16 23.18
C ILE A 379 -3.50 8.57 23.70
N GLN A 380 -2.59 8.73 24.65
CA GLN A 380 -2.13 10.00 25.17
C GLN A 380 -0.62 10.09 24.90
N THR A 381 -0.19 11.15 24.22
CA THR A 381 1.22 11.42 23.93
C THR A 381 1.65 12.71 24.59
N GLN A 382 2.87 12.76 25.10
CA GLN A 382 3.48 13.95 25.68
C GLN A 382 4.92 14.10 25.21
N ASN A 383 5.42 15.35 25.14
CA ASN A 383 6.79 15.65 24.74
C ASN A 383 7.19 15.08 23.36
N THR A 384 6.24 14.95 22.44
CA THR A 384 6.49 14.49 21.06
C THR A 384 6.71 15.67 20.12
N THR A 385 7.44 15.44 19.02
CA THR A 385 7.53 16.40 17.91
C THR A 385 6.26 16.37 17.06
N ASP A 386 6.01 17.44 16.31
CA ASP A 386 4.91 17.45 15.33
C ASP A 386 5.09 16.37 14.25
N SER A 387 6.35 15.99 13.96
CA SER A 387 6.70 15.00 12.95
C SER A 387 6.51 13.54 13.34
N LEU A 388 6.31 13.28 14.63
CA LEU A 388 6.17 11.94 15.15
C LEU A 388 4.69 11.55 15.15
N TYR A 389 4.37 10.49 14.41
CA TYR A 389 3.10 9.79 14.52
C TYR A 389 3.30 8.47 15.26
N LEU A 390 2.91 8.45 16.54
CA LEU A 390 2.90 7.28 17.39
C LEU A 390 1.45 6.88 17.67
N ASP A 391 1.10 5.62 17.41
CA ASP A 391 -0.26 5.10 17.57
C ASP A 391 -0.26 3.56 17.69
N ALA A 392 -1.44 2.98 17.89
CA ALA A 392 -1.63 1.54 17.86
C ALA A 392 -2.98 1.12 17.26
N ILE A 393 -3.07 -0.16 16.94
CA ILE A 393 -4.32 -0.87 16.67
C ILE A 393 -4.36 -2.14 17.52
N ALA A 394 -5.50 -2.38 18.15
CA ALA A 394 -5.69 -3.53 19.02
C ALA A 394 -6.91 -4.33 18.55
N THR A 395 -6.82 -5.65 18.66
CA THR A 395 -7.87 -6.58 18.23
C THR A 395 -8.02 -7.74 19.20
N THR A 396 -9.19 -8.39 19.15
CA THR A 396 -9.43 -9.66 19.83
C THR A 396 -10.00 -10.68 18.85
N ALA A 397 -9.45 -11.89 18.88
CA ALA A 397 -9.91 -13.03 18.14
C ALA A 397 -11.03 -13.76 18.87
N ASN A 398 -11.75 -14.65 18.16
CA ASN A 398 -12.83 -15.44 18.74
C ASN A 398 -12.39 -16.38 19.88
N ASP A 399 -11.11 -16.77 19.92
CA ASP A 399 -10.54 -17.60 20.98
C ASP A 399 -10.06 -16.77 22.21
N GLY A 400 -10.27 -15.45 22.19
CA GLY A 400 -9.85 -14.53 23.24
C GLY A 400 -8.39 -14.07 23.11
N THR A 401 -7.66 -14.48 22.07
CA THR A 401 -6.33 -13.93 21.78
C THR A 401 -6.43 -12.44 21.48
N ILE A 402 -5.60 -11.64 22.13
CA ILE A 402 -5.50 -10.20 21.88
C ILE A 402 -4.25 -9.96 21.06
N ARG A 403 -4.35 -9.12 20.03
CA ARG A 403 -3.22 -8.69 19.22
C ARG A 403 -3.15 -7.17 19.22
N ILE A 404 -1.95 -6.62 19.36
CA ILE A 404 -1.73 -5.18 19.39
C ILE A 404 -0.57 -4.87 18.48
N ILE A 405 -0.76 -4.03 17.48
CA ILE A 405 0.34 -3.44 16.70
C ILE A 405 0.49 -2.00 17.16
N ALA A 406 1.61 -1.67 17.76
CA ALA A 406 2.00 -0.30 18.09
C ALA A 406 3.12 0.14 17.15
N PHE A 407 3.10 1.39 16.67
CA PHE A 407 4.10 1.90 15.76
C PHE A 407 4.51 3.33 16.09
N SER A 408 5.67 3.71 15.58
CA SER A 408 6.25 5.04 15.65
C SER A 408 6.76 5.38 14.25
N TYR A 409 6.16 6.36 13.58
CA TYR A 409 6.58 6.85 12.27
C TYR A 409 6.97 8.31 12.38
N ASP A 410 8.23 8.65 12.08
CA ASP A 410 8.69 10.03 12.03
C ASP A 410 9.04 10.40 10.59
N TRP A 411 8.28 11.31 9.99
CA TRP A 411 8.55 11.70 8.60
C TRP A 411 9.79 12.59 8.48
N ALA A 412 10.14 13.37 9.50
CA ALA A 412 11.26 14.30 9.48
C ALA A 412 12.59 13.64 9.87
N VAL A 413 12.53 12.55 10.64
CA VAL A 413 13.71 11.83 11.14
C VAL A 413 13.77 10.44 10.53
N ARG A 414 14.91 10.04 9.96
CA ARG A 414 15.14 8.64 9.57
C ARG A 414 15.77 7.86 10.72
N ASP A 415 16.87 8.41 11.23
CA ASP A 415 17.67 7.79 12.26
C ASP A 415 17.54 8.55 13.59
N ASN A 416 16.81 7.99 14.55
CA ASN A 416 16.90 8.39 15.94
C ASN A 416 16.94 7.14 16.83
N PRO A 417 18.11 6.81 17.43
CA PRO A 417 18.25 5.65 18.29
C PRO A 417 17.58 5.84 19.66
N GLU A 418 17.10 7.04 19.99
CA GLU A 418 16.39 7.28 21.23
C GLU A 418 15.12 6.43 21.31
N GLN A 419 15.06 5.68 22.40
CA GLN A 419 14.00 4.74 22.70
C GLN A 419 12.82 5.51 23.31
N THR A 420 11.68 5.52 22.62
CA THR A 420 10.46 6.21 23.10
C THR A 420 9.72 5.28 24.06
N PRO A 421 9.64 5.59 25.37
CA PRO A 421 8.93 4.73 26.31
C PRO A 421 7.42 4.81 26.09
N VAL A 422 6.78 3.65 25.98
CA VAL A 422 5.33 3.49 25.77
C VAL A 422 4.79 2.53 26.81
N THR A 423 3.72 2.93 27.49
CA THR A 423 2.98 2.05 28.41
C THR A 423 1.68 1.65 27.74
N ILE A 424 1.41 0.34 27.66
CA ILE A 424 0.15 -0.20 27.16
C ILE A 424 -0.64 -0.76 28.35
N ASN A 425 -1.78 -0.16 28.64
CA ASN A 425 -2.69 -0.60 29.67
C ASN A 425 -3.87 -1.33 29.05
N LEU A 426 -4.12 -2.53 29.54
CA LEU A 426 -5.20 -3.41 29.15
C LEU A 426 -6.18 -3.49 30.32
N SER A 427 -7.44 -3.13 30.09
CA SER A 427 -8.48 -3.16 31.10
C SER A 427 -9.49 -4.28 30.82
N THR A 428 -9.95 -4.96 31.87
CA THR A 428 -10.98 -6.00 31.81
C THR A 428 -11.69 -6.17 33.16
N HIS A 429 -12.90 -6.73 33.14
CA HIS A 429 -13.66 -7.19 34.30
C HIS A 429 -13.10 -8.47 34.91
N LYS A 430 -12.22 -9.19 34.20
CA LYS A 430 -11.61 -10.43 34.68
C LYS A 430 -10.37 -10.13 35.52
N ASP A 431 -10.26 -10.78 36.67
CA ASP A 431 -9.10 -10.66 37.55
C ASP A 431 -8.39 -12.00 37.73
N SER A 432 -7.11 -11.98 38.11
CA SER A 432 -6.25 -13.17 38.25
C SER A 432 -6.21 -14.09 37.02
N THR A 433 -6.58 -13.55 35.85
CA THR A 433 -6.50 -14.26 34.55
C THR A 433 -5.08 -14.18 34.04
N LYS A 434 -4.53 -15.34 33.65
CA LYS A 434 -3.17 -15.48 33.16
C LYS A 434 -3.13 -15.43 31.64
N TYR A 435 -2.10 -14.81 31.10
CA TYR A 435 -1.87 -14.70 29.67
C TYR A 435 -0.42 -15.05 29.34
N ALA A 436 -0.21 -15.72 28.21
CA ALA A 436 1.08 -15.80 27.55
C ALA A 436 1.24 -14.61 26.62
N VAL A 437 2.34 -13.87 26.76
CA VAL A 437 2.65 -12.67 25.99
C VAL A 437 3.89 -12.94 25.14
N GLU A 438 3.78 -12.67 23.84
CA GLU A 438 4.89 -12.69 22.89
C GLU A 438 4.97 -11.32 22.20
N GLN A 439 6.19 -10.90 21.86
CA GLN A 439 6.45 -9.60 21.23
C GLN A 439 7.37 -9.76 20.03
N TRP A 440 6.92 -9.29 18.86
CA TRP A 440 7.74 -9.17 17.65
C TRP A 440 8.09 -7.71 17.40
N ARG A 441 9.23 -7.49 16.74
CA ARG A 441 9.78 -6.16 16.50
C ARG A 441 10.26 -5.97 15.07
N ILE A 442 9.93 -4.82 14.50
CA ILE A 442 10.54 -4.29 13.29
C ILE A 442 11.11 -2.91 13.64
N ASP A 443 12.42 -2.78 13.57
CA ASP A 443 13.12 -1.50 13.68
C ASP A 443 14.47 -1.58 12.95
N ARG A 444 15.43 -0.73 13.28
CA ARG A 444 16.74 -0.73 12.65
C ARG A 444 17.56 -1.98 12.98
N GLU A 445 17.37 -2.55 14.17
CA GLU A 445 18.18 -3.63 14.71
C GLU A 445 17.48 -5.00 14.57
N HIS A 446 16.14 -5.00 14.45
CA HIS A 446 15.32 -6.21 14.44
C HIS A 446 14.44 -6.32 13.18
N SER A 447 14.36 -7.53 12.62
CA SER A 447 13.57 -7.87 11.40
C SER A 447 13.86 -6.99 10.18
N ASN A 448 15.13 -6.62 9.98
CA ASN A 448 15.52 -5.62 9.01
C ASN A 448 16.90 -5.89 8.40
N PHE A 449 16.94 -6.76 7.39
CA PHE A 449 18.16 -6.98 6.61
C PHE A 449 18.60 -5.73 5.83
N MET A 450 17.69 -4.76 5.56
CA MET A 450 18.01 -3.56 4.79
C MET A 450 19.05 -2.69 5.50
N THR A 451 19.09 -2.71 6.84
CA THR A 451 20.18 -2.09 7.62
C THR A 451 21.55 -2.65 7.21
N GLN A 452 21.65 -3.95 6.97
CA GLN A 452 22.89 -4.59 6.52
C GLN A 452 23.19 -4.28 5.05
N TRP A 453 22.18 -4.27 4.19
CA TRP A 453 22.32 -3.83 2.79
C TRP A 453 22.86 -2.40 2.68
N ILE A 454 22.34 -1.46 3.47
CA ILE A 454 22.80 -0.06 3.46
C ILE A 454 24.28 0.03 3.85
N LYS A 455 24.74 -0.79 4.80
CA LYS A 455 26.17 -0.88 5.17
C LYS A 455 27.01 -1.46 4.04
N ASP A 456 26.57 -2.56 3.45
CA ASP A 456 27.30 -3.27 2.40
C ASP A 456 27.34 -2.47 1.08
N SER A 457 26.35 -1.61 0.85
CA SER A 457 26.21 -0.76 -0.33
C SER A 457 26.74 0.65 -0.18
N ALA A 458 27.29 1.03 0.98
CA ALA A 458 27.65 2.42 1.31
C ALA A 458 28.59 3.10 0.30
N ASN A 459 29.44 2.33 -0.39
CA ASN A 459 30.38 2.84 -1.40
C ASN A 459 29.95 2.54 -2.83
N LEU A 460 28.79 1.89 -3.04
CA LEU A 460 28.28 1.60 -4.36
C LEU A 460 27.67 2.84 -4.99
N LYS A 461 27.88 2.99 -6.28
CA LYS A 461 27.21 4.03 -7.06
C LYS A 461 25.78 3.59 -7.37
N MET A 462 24.80 4.32 -6.85
CA MET A 462 23.40 4.11 -7.26
C MET A 462 23.15 4.74 -8.64
N VAL A 463 22.48 3.98 -9.50
CA VAL A 463 22.07 4.42 -10.83
C VAL A 463 20.82 5.28 -10.70
N ASP A 464 21.02 6.58 -10.90
CA ASP A 464 19.95 7.53 -11.09
C ASP A 464 19.44 7.43 -12.54
N ARG A 465 18.22 6.92 -12.72
CA ARG A 465 17.56 6.75 -14.01
C ARG A 465 16.64 7.94 -14.32
N GLY A 466 16.91 9.10 -13.72
CA GLY A 466 16.08 10.29 -13.82
C GLY A 466 15.06 10.31 -12.67
N CYS A 467 13.79 10.54 -12.99
CA CYS A 467 12.74 10.67 -11.99
C CYS A 467 12.18 9.35 -11.46
N ASN A 468 12.86 8.21 -11.64
CA ASN A 468 12.30 6.89 -11.30
C ASN A 468 13.27 5.92 -10.60
N SER A 469 14.44 6.36 -10.14
CA SER A 469 15.42 5.52 -9.43
C SER A 469 16.38 6.38 -8.59
N GLY A 470 17.10 5.77 -7.65
CA GLY A 470 18.33 6.34 -7.11
C GLY A 470 18.49 6.32 -5.59
N SER A 471 17.51 5.78 -4.85
CA SER A 471 17.62 5.64 -3.40
C SER A 471 18.28 4.31 -2.99
N HIS A 472 19.09 4.33 -1.93
CA HIS A 472 19.58 3.09 -1.30
C HIS A 472 18.49 2.35 -0.52
N TYR A 473 17.38 3.03 -0.22
CA TYR A 473 16.28 2.52 0.60
C TYR A 473 15.19 1.85 -0.23
N ASP A 474 15.34 1.78 -1.55
CA ASP A 474 14.31 1.27 -2.44
C ASP A 474 13.97 -0.19 -2.13
N LEU A 475 12.68 -0.49 -2.05
CA LEU A 475 12.16 -1.86 -1.95
C LEU A 475 12.44 -2.67 -3.23
N ASP A 476 12.86 -2.04 -4.34
CA ASP A 476 13.53 -2.70 -5.45
C ASP A 476 15.02 -2.32 -5.51
N VAL A 477 15.82 -2.94 -4.64
CA VAL A 477 17.26 -2.68 -4.58
C VAL A 477 17.93 -2.86 -5.95
N ARG A 478 17.53 -3.82 -6.78
CA ARG A 478 18.20 -4.13 -8.06
C ARG A 478 18.00 -3.02 -9.08
N HIS A 479 16.86 -2.32 -9.04
CA HIS A 479 16.53 -1.22 -9.93
C HIS A 479 17.55 -0.06 -9.87
N THR A 480 18.18 0.11 -8.69
CA THR A 480 19.13 1.18 -8.41
C THR A 480 20.59 0.79 -8.63
N LEU A 481 20.88 -0.41 -9.11
CA LEU A 481 22.26 -0.93 -9.26
C LEU A 481 22.74 -0.97 -10.71
N ASP A 482 24.05 -0.77 -10.88
CA ASP A 482 24.80 -1.12 -12.08
C ASP A 482 25.38 -2.55 -11.97
N ASP A 483 26.19 -2.97 -12.95
CA ASP A 483 26.78 -4.31 -12.98
C ASP A 483 27.68 -4.62 -11.77
N GLU A 484 28.34 -3.61 -11.18
CA GLU A 484 29.16 -3.79 -9.98
C GLU A 484 28.27 -3.94 -8.75
N GLY A 485 27.27 -3.06 -8.61
CA GLY A 485 26.29 -3.16 -7.55
C GLY A 485 25.54 -4.49 -7.55
N LEU A 486 25.13 -4.98 -8.72
CA LEU A 486 24.48 -6.27 -8.87
C LEU A 486 25.38 -7.44 -8.44
N LYS A 487 26.70 -7.37 -8.67
CA LYS A 487 27.64 -8.40 -8.16
C LYS A 487 27.68 -8.40 -6.64
N VAL A 488 27.74 -7.23 -6.01
CA VAL A 488 27.73 -7.10 -4.54
C VAL A 488 26.40 -7.56 -3.94
N TRP A 489 25.28 -7.20 -4.56
CA TRP A 489 23.96 -7.68 -4.17
C TRP A 489 23.89 -9.21 -4.22
N ASN A 490 24.24 -9.80 -5.36
CA ASN A 490 24.14 -11.24 -5.57
C ASN A 490 25.11 -12.03 -4.67
N SER A 491 26.29 -11.49 -4.34
CA SER A 491 27.25 -12.17 -3.45
C SER A 491 26.81 -12.17 -1.98
N ASN A 492 25.96 -11.22 -1.58
CA ASN A 492 25.46 -11.10 -0.20
C ASN A 492 24.01 -11.58 -0.02
N ILE A 493 23.35 -12.08 -1.08
CA ILE A 493 21.91 -12.41 -0.99
C ILE A 493 21.58 -13.43 0.10
N GLU A 494 22.42 -14.45 0.30
CA GLU A 494 22.23 -15.46 1.34
C GLU A 494 22.51 -14.91 2.76
N LYS A 495 23.37 -13.89 2.87
CA LYS A 495 23.58 -13.17 4.12
C LYS A 495 22.32 -12.38 4.50
N TYR A 496 21.67 -11.72 3.54
CA TYR A 496 20.42 -11.00 3.77
C TYR A 496 19.26 -11.96 4.10
N ARG A 497 19.20 -13.11 3.44
CA ARG A 497 18.22 -14.18 3.71
C ARG A 497 18.34 -14.76 5.11
N ALA A 498 19.52 -14.73 5.72
CA ALA A 498 19.69 -15.16 7.11
C ALA A 498 19.19 -14.11 8.12
N MET A 499 18.74 -12.94 7.66
CA MET A 499 18.36 -11.78 8.47
C MET A 499 16.95 -11.26 8.14
N ASP A 500 16.19 -11.97 7.30
CA ASP A 500 14.86 -11.55 6.82
C ASP A 500 13.72 -12.26 7.56
N ASP A 501 13.98 -12.83 8.73
CA ASP A 501 12.96 -13.39 9.60
C ASP A 501 12.33 -12.30 10.49
N LEU A 502 11.05 -12.47 10.81
CA LEU A 502 10.37 -11.66 11.82
C LEU A 502 10.79 -12.09 13.22
N GLU A 503 11.55 -11.24 13.92
CA GLU A 503 12.19 -11.54 15.19
C GLU A 503 11.24 -11.48 16.38
N LEU A 504 11.22 -12.55 17.18
CA LEU A 504 10.60 -12.62 18.50
C LEU A 504 11.62 -12.13 19.54
N MET A 505 11.31 -11.04 20.25
CA MET A 505 12.26 -10.34 21.13
C MET A 505 12.69 -11.15 22.35
N GLU A 506 11.73 -11.82 23.00
CA GLU A 506 11.96 -12.61 24.20
C GLU A 506 11.07 -13.86 24.16
N PRO A 507 11.46 -14.96 24.84
CA PRO A 507 10.56 -16.10 25.03
C PRO A 507 9.24 -15.68 25.67
N SER A 508 8.17 -16.41 25.35
CA SER A 508 6.83 -16.09 25.86
C SER A 508 6.82 -15.92 27.39
N GLN A 509 6.30 -14.79 27.85
CA GLN A 509 6.20 -14.46 29.27
C GLN A 509 4.79 -14.69 29.78
N THR A 510 4.66 -15.23 31.00
CA THR A 510 3.36 -15.31 31.66
C THR A 510 3.10 -14.05 32.47
N VAL A 511 2.01 -13.36 32.16
CA VAL A 511 1.52 -12.21 32.92
C VAL A 511 0.15 -12.54 33.52
N GLU A 512 -0.23 -11.81 34.56
CA GLU A 512 -1.50 -12.00 35.25
C GLU A 512 -2.18 -10.65 35.45
N THR A 513 -3.48 -10.60 35.21
CA THR A 513 -4.30 -9.43 35.51
C THR A 513 -4.38 -9.21 37.02
N LYS A 514 -4.30 -7.94 37.43
CA LYS A 514 -4.43 -7.51 38.82
C LYS A 514 -5.39 -6.31 38.87
N ASP A 515 -6.41 -6.41 39.72
CA ASP A 515 -7.46 -5.40 39.84
C ASP A 515 -8.11 -5.08 38.48
N GLY A 516 -8.28 -6.11 37.64
CA GLY A 516 -8.84 -5.96 36.29
C GLY A 516 -7.93 -5.24 35.29
N LYS A 517 -6.63 -5.15 35.57
CA LYS A 517 -5.65 -4.47 34.70
C LYS A 517 -4.44 -5.33 34.42
N LEU A 518 -3.90 -5.16 33.21
CA LEU A 518 -2.60 -5.66 32.80
C LEU A 518 -1.84 -4.49 32.15
N SER A 519 -0.59 -4.27 32.52
CA SER A 519 0.25 -3.21 31.96
C SER A 519 1.49 -3.82 31.33
N LEU A 520 1.77 -3.43 30.09
CA LEU A 520 2.92 -3.85 29.31
C LEU A 520 3.79 -2.63 29.03
N SER A 521 5.10 -2.78 29.25
CA SER A 521 6.07 -1.75 28.90
C SER A 521 6.65 -2.05 27.53
N LEU A 522 6.71 -1.01 26.70
CA LEU A 522 7.26 -1.05 25.35
C LEU A 522 8.24 0.11 25.21
N SER A 523 9.29 -0.08 24.42
CA SER A 523 10.09 1.05 23.94
C SER A 523 10.16 1.02 22.43
N LEU A 524 9.84 2.13 21.78
CA LEU A 524 9.78 2.27 20.32
C LEU A 524 10.79 3.33 19.87
N PRO A 525 11.87 2.99 19.15
CA PRO A 525 12.67 4.00 18.49
C PRO A 525 11.87 4.70 17.39
N SER A 526 12.38 5.80 16.86
CA SER A 526 11.75 6.41 15.67
C SER A 526 11.76 5.42 14.51
N ASN A 527 10.65 5.35 13.77
CA ASN A 527 10.45 4.40 12.68
C ASN A 527 10.55 2.95 13.15
N SER A 528 9.54 2.50 13.88
CA SER A 528 9.45 1.13 14.38
C SER A 528 8.01 0.62 14.46
N VAL A 529 7.86 -0.69 14.46
CA VAL A 529 6.60 -1.42 14.62
C VAL A 529 6.82 -2.56 15.60
N ALA A 530 5.93 -2.70 16.58
CA ALA A 530 5.93 -3.82 17.50
C ALA A 530 4.56 -4.49 17.50
N GLN A 531 4.55 -5.83 17.51
CA GLN A 531 3.32 -6.60 17.70
C GLN A 531 3.37 -7.36 19.02
N PHE A 532 2.37 -7.19 19.86
CA PHE A 532 2.09 -8.10 20.97
C PHE A 532 1.02 -9.11 20.56
N VAL A 533 1.24 -10.37 20.93
CA VAL A 533 0.20 -11.42 20.90
C VAL A 533 0.04 -11.96 22.31
N ILE A 534 -1.18 -11.81 22.85
CA ILE A 534 -1.52 -12.06 24.24
C ILE A 534 -2.59 -13.15 24.26
N ARG A 535 -2.21 -14.38 24.63
CA ARG A 535 -3.09 -15.55 24.60
C ARG A 535 -3.56 -15.90 26.01
N PRO A 536 -4.87 -16.09 26.25
CA PRO A 536 -5.36 -16.61 27.52
C PRO A 536 -4.73 -17.96 27.84
N LEU A 537 -4.26 -18.13 29.08
CA LEU A 537 -3.83 -19.41 29.61
C LEU A 537 -5.01 -20.00 30.40
N ASN A 538 -5.61 -21.05 29.83
CA ASN A 538 -6.71 -21.80 30.47
C ASN A 538 -6.25 -22.58 31.70
#